data_AF-A0AB38U977-F1
#
_entry.id   AF-A0AB38U977-F1
#
_cell.length_a   1.000
_cell.length_b   1.000
_cell.length_c   1.000
_cell.angle_alpha   90.00
_cell.angle_beta   90.00
_cell.angle_gamma   90.00
#
_symmetry.space_group_name_H-M   'P 1'
#
loop_
_entity.id
_entity.type
_entity.pdbx_description
1 polymer ?
#
loop_
_entity_poly.entity_id
_entity_poly.type
_entity_poly.pdbx_seq_one_letter_code
_entity_poly.pdbx_strand_id
1 'polypeptide(L)'
;MPVKKIKVSQLKAATTLVGLWTLGVDATNKSVKVSLEFIKKAYDDVVAATKKALDAATNADTSRTQIEANESTRQTNETARVKAETNRATAETARAKAETNRSTAETDRVKAETARSTAETGRANAEKTRVESEKERVSAETARIKAEEGRVSTEKNRVTEFATIKKNAETATGNANTQADRAKDFSDHQPYMGDNGNWWKWDEAKKEYVDTGILAKGGVLYPSFDINPENMHLYMTYQDDISADMFELKEGHLIFKFK
;
A
#
# COMPACT_ATOMS: atom_id res chain seq x y z
N MET A 1 -52.65 15.29 -151.24
CA MET A 1 -52.24 13.87 -151.35
C MET A 1 -53.44 13.00 -150.98
N PRO A 2 -53.78 11.93 -151.72
CA PRO A 2 -54.89 11.06 -151.37
C PRO A 2 -54.56 10.24 -150.11
N VAL A 3 -55.48 10.23 -149.14
CA VAL A 3 -55.35 9.47 -147.88
C VAL A 3 -55.67 8.00 -148.15
N LYS A 4 -54.68 7.12 -147.97
CA LYS A 4 -54.83 5.68 -148.19
C LYS A 4 -55.51 5.03 -146.96
N LYS A 5 -56.69 4.44 -147.15
CA LYS A 5 -57.41 3.72 -146.08
C LYS A 5 -56.79 2.33 -145.87
N ILE A 6 -56.48 1.99 -144.62
CA ILE A 6 -55.95 0.69 -144.19
C ILE A 6 -56.98 -0.03 -143.32
N LYS A 7 -57.06 -1.36 -143.40
CA LYS A 7 -57.97 -2.16 -142.56
C LYS A 7 -57.44 -2.21 -141.13
N VAL A 8 -58.34 -2.28 -140.13
CA VAL A 8 -57.97 -2.31 -138.70
C VAL A 8 -57.02 -3.47 -138.37
N SER A 9 -57.18 -4.62 -139.04
CA SER A 9 -56.27 -5.79 -138.90
C SER A 9 -54.86 -5.57 -139.44
N GLN A 10 -54.60 -4.45 -140.13
CA GLN A 10 -53.30 -4.07 -140.68
C GLN A 10 -52.58 -3.02 -139.83
N LEU A 11 -53.18 -2.58 -138.72
CA LEU A 11 -52.55 -1.69 -137.75
C LEU A 11 -51.56 -2.48 -136.89
N LYS A 12 -50.36 -1.94 -136.69
CA LYS A 12 -49.38 -2.53 -135.77
C LYS A 12 -49.95 -2.52 -134.35
N ALA A 13 -49.84 -3.65 -133.65
CA ALA A 13 -50.12 -3.71 -132.23
C ALA A 13 -49.24 -2.68 -131.52
N ALA A 14 -49.84 -1.85 -130.67
CA ALA A 14 -49.10 -0.85 -129.94
C ALA A 14 -48.14 -1.54 -128.96
N THR A 15 -46.86 -1.24 -129.10
CA THR A 15 -45.79 -1.78 -128.25
C THR A 15 -45.43 -0.84 -127.09
N THR A 16 -46.05 0.34 -127.02
CA THR A 16 -45.78 1.37 -126.00
C THR A 16 -47.08 2.04 -125.54
N LEU A 17 -47.09 2.53 -124.30
CA LEU A 17 -48.23 3.20 -123.68
C LEU A 17 -48.23 4.73 -123.87
N VAL A 18 -47.48 5.25 -124.84
CA VAL A 18 -47.37 6.69 -125.10
C VAL A 18 -48.37 7.09 -126.18
N GLY A 19 -49.23 8.10 -125.92
CA GLY A 19 -50.24 8.62 -126.86
C GLY A 19 -51.71 8.57 -126.37
N LEU A 20 -52.61 9.11 -127.20
CA LEU A 20 -54.06 9.14 -126.96
C LEU A 20 -54.72 7.83 -127.41
N TRP A 21 -55.32 7.10 -126.48
CA TRP A 21 -56.05 5.87 -126.78
C TRP A 21 -57.54 6.16 -126.93
N THR A 22 -58.12 5.70 -128.03
CA THR A 22 -59.56 5.76 -128.28
C THR A 22 -60.28 4.69 -127.47
N LEU A 23 -61.08 5.13 -126.49
CA LEU A 23 -61.95 4.25 -125.69
C LEU A 23 -63.22 3.87 -126.45
N GLY A 24 -63.64 4.71 -127.39
CA GLY A 24 -64.84 4.55 -128.19
C GLY A 24 -65.10 5.79 -129.05
N VAL A 25 -66.28 5.84 -129.68
CA VAL A 25 -66.80 7.04 -130.34
C VAL A 25 -68.00 7.56 -129.57
N ASP A 26 -68.14 8.88 -129.51
CA ASP A 26 -69.33 9.51 -128.92
C ASP A 26 -70.56 9.35 -129.84
N ALA A 27 -71.72 9.83 -129.38
CA ALA A 27 -72.98 9.79 -130.12
C ALA A 27 -72.93 10.52 -131.49
N THR A 28 -71.85 11.23 -131.79
CA THR A 28 -71.60 11.93 -133.07
C THR A 28 -70.54 11.25 -133.95
N ASN A 29 -70.17 9.99 -133.63
CA ASN A 29 -69.12 9.24 -134.29
C ASN A 29 -67.71 9.87 -134.18
N LYS A 30 -67.45 10.73 -133.18
CA LYS A 30 -66.12 11.28 -132.92
C LYS A 30 -65.40 10.49 -131.83
N SER A 31 -64.11 10.26 -132.06
CA SER A 31 -63.21 9.54 -131.15
C SER A 31 -63.14 10.18 -129.76
N VAL A 32 -63.57 9.48 -128.72
CA VAL A 32 -63.29 9.87 -127.33
C VAL A 32 -61.92 9.31 -126.97
N LYS A 33 -61.00 10.22 -126.65
CA LYS A 33 -59.60 9.89 -126.41
C LYS A 33 -59.20 10.27 -125.00
N VAL A 34 -58.49 9.39 -124.32
CA VAL A 34 -57.85 9.68 -123.03
C VAL A 34 -56.34 9.69 -123.20
N SER A 35 -55.68 10.63 -122.53
CA SER A 35 -54.21 10.65 -122.42
C SER A 35 -53.80 9.67 -121.32
N LEU A 36 -53.07 8.63 -121.71
CA LEU A 36 -52.44 7.72 -120.76
C LEU A 36 -51.35 8.42 -119.93
N GLU A 37 -50.76 9.52 -120.43
CA GLU A 37 -49.78 10.31 -119.67
C GLU A 37 -50.39 10.96 -118.42
N PHE A 38 -51.62 11.48 -118.51
CA PHE A 38 -52.31 12.07 -117.37
C PHE A 38 -52.62 11.04 -116.28
N ILE A 39 -53.10 9.85 -116.68
CA ILE A 39 -53.38 8.74 -115.76
C ILE A 39 -52.08 8.26 -115.11
N LYS A 40 -51.00 8.15 -115.89
CA LYS A 40 -49.68 7.79 -115.36
C LYS A 40 -49.19 8.80 -114.31
N LYS A 41 -49.31 10.11 -114.58
CA LYS A 41 -48.89 11.15 -113.63
C LYS A 41 -49.68 11.10 -112.33
N ALA A 42 -51.02 10.99 -112.41
CA ALA A 42 -51.87 10.86 -111.22
C ALA A 42 -51.50 9.62 -110.39
N TYR A 43 -51.21 8.50 -111.07
CA TYR A 43 -50.72 7.29 -110.42
C TYR A 43 -49.36 7.52 -109.73
N ASP A 44 -48.38 8.10 -110.42
CA ASP A 44 -47.06 8.39 -109.87
C ASP A 44 -47.14 9.33 -108.65
N ASP A 45 -48.01 10.36 -108.69
CA ASP A 45 -48.24 11.30 -107.59
C ASP A 45 -48.86 10.59 -106.37
N VAL A 46 -49.85 9.71 -106.58
CA VAL A 46 -50.45 8.89 -105.50
C VAL A 46 -49.42 7.93 -104.92
N VAL A 47 -48.62 7.27 -105.75
CA VAL A 47 -47.53 6.39 -105.29
C VAL A 47 -46.52 7.18 -104.46
N ALA A 48 -46.13 8.37 -104.89
CA ALA A 48 -45.21 9.23 -104.16
C ALA A 48 -45.78 9.71 -102.82
N ALA A 49 -47.05 10.11 -102.78
CA ALA A 49 -47.74 10.50 -101.55
C ALA A 49 -47.86 9.32 -100.58
N THR A 50 -48.21 8.13 -101.09
CA THR A 50 -48.32 6.91 -100.29
C THR A 50 -46.96 6.52 -99.71
N LYS A 51 -45.88 6.64 -100.50
CA LYS A 51 -44.52 6.40 -100.03
C LYS A 51 -44.12 7.37 -98.90
N LYS A 52 -44.39 8.67 -99.05
CA LYS A 52 -44.14 9.65 -97.99
C LYS A 52 -44.93 9.36 -96.71
N ALA A 53 -46.20 8.96 -96.84
CA ALA A 53 -47.02 8.58 -95.69
C ALA A 53 -46.47 7.32 -95.00
N LEU A 54 -46.01 6.34 -95.77
CA LEU A 54 -45.37 5.14 -95.25
C LEU A 54 -44.06 5.46 -94.51
N ASP A 55 -43.21 6.32 -95.09
CA ASP A 55 -41.96 6.77 -94.47
C ASP A 55 -42.25 7.53 -93.15
N ALA A 56 -43.25 8.41 -93.14
CA ALA A 56 -43.65 9.13 -91.93
C ALA A 56 -44.20 8.19 -90.85
N ALA A 57 -45.01 7.21 -91.22
CA ALA A 57 -45.51 6.18 -90.30
C ALA A 57 -44.36 5.34 -89.72
N THR A 58 -43.39 4.96 -90.56
CA THR A 58 -42.20 4.19 -90.14
C THR A 58 -41.33 5.00 -89.18
N ASN A 59 -41.12 6.28 -89.45
CA ASN A 59 -40.37 7.18 -88.57
C ASN A 59 -41.08 7.40 -87.22
N ALA A 60 -42.40 7.52 -87.23
CA ALA A 60 -43.21 7.63 -86.01
C ALA A 60 -43.12 6.35 -85.17
N ASP A 61 -43.21 5.17 -85.80
CA ASP A 61 -43.08 3.89 -85.11
C ASP A 61 -41.67 3.66 -84.53
N THR A 62 -40.64 4.07 -85.27
CA THR A 62 -39.25 4.07 -84.78
C THR A 62 -39.10 4.97 -83.56
N SER A 63 -39.68 6.18 -83.61
CA SER A 63 -39.62 7.13 -82.49
C SER A 63 -40.37 6.61 -81.26
N ARG A 64 -41.55 6.00 -81.46
CA ARG A 64 -42.32 5.34 -80.40
C ARG A 64 -41.49 4.25 -79.72
N THR A 65 -40.91 3.35 -80.51
CA THR A 65 -40.06 2.26 -80.02
C THR A 65 -38.87 2.80 -79.22
N GLN A 66 -38.26 3.90 -79.66
CA GLN A 66 -37.16 4.53 -78.95
C GLN A 66 -37.58 5.20 -77.64
N ILE A 67 -38.76 5.83 -77.60
CA ILE A 67 -39.33 6.38 -76.36
C ILE A 67 -39.61 5.26 -75.35
N GLU A 68 -40.21 4.15 -75.81
CA GLU A 68 -40.47 2.97 -74.96
C GLU A 68 -39.17 2.39 -74.39
N ALA A 69 -38.11 2.28 -75.19
CA ALA A 69 -36.80 1.82 -74.73
C ALA A 69 -36.14 2.78 -73.72
N ASN A 70 -36.21 4.09 -73.96
CA ASN A 70 -35.71 5.10 -73.04
C ASN A 70 -36.46 5.09 -71.71
N GLU A 71 -37.79 4.91 -71.76
CA GLU A 71 -38.63 4.85 -70.56
C GLU A 71 -38.35 3.60 -69.74
N SER A 72 -38.19 2.44 -70.38
CA SER A 72 -37.74 1.20 -69.73
C SER A 72 -36.38 1.37 -69.03
N THR A 73 -35.44 2.07 -69.69
CA THR A 73 -34.13 2.38 -69.12
C THR A 73 -34.25 3.32 -67.91
N ARG A 74 -35.08 4.36 -68.00
CA ARG A 74 -35.35 5.30 -66.90
C ARG A 74 -35.93 4.57 -65.69
N GLN A 75 -36.91 3.69 -65.88
CA GLN A 75 -37.53 2.91 -64.81
C GLN A 75 -36.54 1.97 -64.13
N THR A 76 -35.64 1.35 -64.90
CA THR A 76 -34.57 0.50 -64.36
C THR A 76 -33.61 1.33 -63.49
N ASN A 77 -33.18 2.49 -63.99
CA ASN A 77 -32.29 3.40 -63.25
C ASN A 77 -32.95 3.93 -61.98
N GLU A 78 -34.24 4.27 -62.04
CA GLU A 78 -35.00 4.75 -60.89
C GLU A 78 -35.16 3.67 -59.82
N THR A 79 -35.44 2.43 -60.23
CA THR A 79 -35.48 1.28 -59.32
C THR A 79 -34.13 1.06 -58.63
N ALA A 80 -33.03 1.17 -59.38
CA ALA A 80 -31.69 1.06 -58.82
C ALA A 80 -31.38 2.20 -57.84
N ARG A 81 -31.78 3.44 -58.15
CA ARG A 81 -31.63 4.61 -57.28
C ARG A 81 -32.38 4.44 -55.97
N VAL A 82 -33.65 4.02 -56.03
CA VAL A 82 -34.49 3.76 -54.84
C VAL A 82 -33.87 2.67 -53.96
N LYS A 83 -33.35 1.60 -54.56
CA LYS A 83 -32.65 0.54 -53.82
C LYS A 83 -31.37 1.06 -53.13
N ALA A 84 -30.58 1.85 -53.83
CA ALA A 84 -29.36 2.46 -53.26
C ALA A 84 -29.70 3.39 -52.09
N GLU A 85 -30.75 4.20 -52.22
CA GLU A 85 -31.21 5.12 -51.17
C GLU A 85 -31.73 4.36 -49.94
N THR A 86 -32.48 3.27 -50.16
CA THR A 86 -32.96 2.39 -49.08
C THR A 86 -31.79 1.76 -48.31
N ASN A 87 -30.76 1.30 -49.03
CA ASN A 87 -29.54 0.76 -48.41
C ASN A 87 -28.79 1.84 -47.62
N ARG A 88 -28.69 3.06 -48.16
CA ARG A 88 -28.06 4.19 -47.48
C ARG A 88 -28.79 4.55 -46.19
N ALA A 89 -30.12 4.62 -46.21
CA ALA A 89 -30.94 4.90 -45.03
C ALA A 89 -30.77 3.82 -43.94
N THR A 90 -30.69 2.54 -44.36
CA THR A 90 -30.43 1.41 -43.44
C THR A 90 -29.05 1.53 -42.81
N ALA A 91 -28.02 1.85 -43.60
CA ALA A 91 -26.66 2.03 -43.10
C ALA A 91 -26.53 3.23 -42.16
N GLU A 92 -27.24 4.34 -42.42
CA GLU A 92 -27.28 5.50 -41.52
C GLU A 92 -27.97 5.15 -40.20
N THR A 93 -29.08 4.41 -40.25
CA THR A 93 -29.78 3.94 -39.03
C THR A 93 -28.86 3.04 -38.19
N ALA A 94 -28.11 2.15 -38.83
CA ALA A 94 -27.14 1.30 -38.14
C ALA A 94 -26.00 2.11 -37.51
N ARG A 95 -25.46 3.12 -38.24
CA ARG A 95 -24.44 4.03 -37.71
C ARG A 95 -24.95 4.84 -36.51
N ALA A 96 -26.15 5.40 -36.59
CA ALA A 96 -26.76 6.12 -35.48
C ALA A 96 -26.92 5.24 -34.24
N LYS A 97 -27.35 3.99 -34.41
CA LYS A 97 -27.44 3.03 -33.29
C LYS A 97 -26.08 2.70 -32.68
N ALA A 98 -25.06 2.49 -33.52
CA ALA A 98 -23.70 2.23 -33.05
C ALA A 98 -23.14 3.43 -32.26
N GLU A 99 -23.42 4.65 -32.71
CA GLU A 99 -22.99 5.87 -32.05
C GLU A 99 -23.68 6.09 -30.70
N THR A 100 -24.99 5.81 -30.61
CA THR A 100 -25.72 5.80 -29.34
C THR A 100 -25.11 4.79 -28.37
N ASN A 101 -24.81 3.58 -28.82
CA ASN A 101 -24.18 2.56 -27.97
C ASN A 101 -22.78 3.01 -27.49
N ARG A 102 -21.99 3.65 -28.37
CA ARG A 102 -20.68 4.19 -28.03
C ARG A 102 -20.79 5.29 -26.97
N SER A 103 -21.77 6.18 -27.10
CA SER A 103 -22.04 7.25 -26.13
C SER A 103 -22.45 6.71 -24.76
N THR A 104 -23.30 5.68 -24.72
CA THR A 104 -23.67 5.00 -23.47
C THR A 104 -22.46 4.34 -22.81
N ALA A 105 -21.66 3.59 -23.59
CA ALA A 105 -20.46 2.94 -23.07
C ALA A 105 -19.45 3.96 -22.50
N GLU A 106 -19.29 5.11 -23.16
CA GLU A 106 -18.41 6.17 -22.68
C GLU A 106 -18.94 6.82 -21.39
N THR A 107 -20.25 7.01 -21.29
CA THR A 107 -20.90 7.49 -20.06
C THR A 107 -20.65 6.53 -18.88
N ASP A 108 -20.79 5.22 -19.12
CA ASP A 108 -20.54 4.21 -18.09
C ASP A 108 -19.06 4.12 -17.71
N ARG A 109 -18.15 4.28 -18.68
CA ARG A 109 -16.70 4.39 -18.43
C ARG A 109 -16.38 5.58 -17.51
N VAL A 110 -16.97 6.75 -17.76
CA VAL A 110 -16.77 7.94 -16.94
C VAL A 110 -17.30 7.73 -15.51
N LYS A 111 -18.47 7.10 -15.35
CA LYS A 111 -19.01 6.75 -14.02
C LYS A 111 -18.08 5.80 -13.26
N ALA A 112 -17.60 4.75 -13.93
CA ALA A 112 -16.68 3.80 -13.33
C ALA A 112 -15.35 4.47 -12.90
N GLU A 113 -14.82 5.36 -13.72
CA GLU A 113 -13.60 6.11 -13.41
C GLU A 113 -13.80 7.07 -12.23
N THR A 114 -14.96 7.74 -12.16
CA THR A 114 -15.33 8.61 -11.03
C THR A 114 -15.43 7.82 -9.73
N ALA A 115 -16.06 6.63 -9.78
CA ALA A 115 -16.15 5.74 -8.63
C ALA A 115 -14.76 5.25 -8.19
N ARG A 116 -13.88 4.88 -9.13
CA ARG A 116 -12.49 4.49 -8.87
C ARG A 116 -11.71 5.63 -8.20
N SER A 117 -11.81 6.86 -8.70
CA SER A 117 -11.16 8.03 -8.13
C SER A 117 -11.62 8.32 -6.70
N THR A 118 -12.93 8.18 -6.44
CA THR A 118 -13.52 8.34 -5.11
C THR A 118 -12.99 7.28 -4.14
N ALA A 119 -12.96 6.01 -4.57
CA ALA A 119 -12.42 4.91 -3.78
C ALA A 119 -10.94 5.14 -3.45
N GLU A 120 -10.14 5.59 -4.43
CA GLU A 120 -8.71 5.88 -4.24
C GLU A 120 -8.49 6.99 -3.21
N THR A 121 -9.29 8.06 -3.29
CA THR A 121 -9.26 9.14 -2.30
C THR A 121 -9.61 8.61 -0.89
N GLY A 122 -10.60 7.72 -0.80
CA GLY A 122 -10.95 7.03 0.45
C GLY A 122 -9.79 6.20 1.01
N ARG A 123 -9.10 5.42 0.17
CA ARG A 123 -7.92 4.64 0.58
C ARG A 123 -6.79 5.54 1.08
N ALA A 124 -6.49 6.63 0.38
CA ALA A 124 -5.45 7.57 0.78
C ALA A 124 -5.73 8.22 2.14
N ASN A 125 -6.99 8.59 2.40
CA ASN A 125 -7.40 9.13 3.69
C ASN A 125 -7.29 8.10 4.82
N ALA A 126 -7.75 6.86 4.58
CA ALA A 126 -7.62 5.78 5.57
C ALA A 126 -6.16 5.48 5.90
N GLU A 127 -5.28 5.47 4.89
CA GLU A 127 -3.85 5.25 5.08
C GLU A 127 -3.19 6.39 5.87
N LYS A 128 -3.59 7.64 5.62
CA LYS A 128 -3.14 8.79 6.40
C LYS A 128 -3.51 8.64 7.88
N THR A 129 -4.76 8.30 8.19
CA THR A 129 -5.20 8.02 9.56
C THR A 129 -4.43 6.87 10.20
N ARG A 130 -4.18 5.78 9.46
CA ARG A 130 -3.38 4.64 9.94
C ARG A 130 -1.96 5.08 10.33
N VAL A 131 -1.31 5.90 9.51
CA VAL A 131 0.03 6.43 9.77
C VAL A 131 0.04 7.33 11.00
N GLU A 132 -0.99 8.16 11.20
CA GLU A 132 -1.13 9.03 12.37
C GLU A 132 -1.31 8.21 13.66
N SER A 133 -2.21 7.22 13.66
CA SER A 133 -2.37 6.30 14.80
C SER A 133 -1.10 5.51 15.11
N GLU A 134 -0.35 5.09 14.08
CA GLU A 134 0.91 4.37 14.28
C GLU A 134 1.98 5.27 14.91
N LYS A 135 2.04 6.55 14.55
CA LYS A 135 2.93 7.52 15.22
C LYS A 135 2.58 7.68 16.69
N GLU A 136 1.29 7.79 17.02
CA GLU A 136 0.84 7.88 18.41
C GLU A 136 1.21 6.62 19.20
N ARG A 137 1.02 5.44 18.61
CA ARG A 137 1.41 4.15 19.21
C ARG A 137 2.91 4.11 19.50
N VAL A 138 3.75 4.53 18.55
CA VAL A 138 5.21 4.59 18.72
C VAL A 138 5.60 5.57 19.82
N SER A 139 4.97 6.75 19.89
CA SER A 139 5.21 7.71 20.97
C SER A 139 4.82 7.16 22.35
N ALA A 140 3.66 6.50 22.45
CA ALA A 140 3.21 5.87 23.69
C ALA A 140 4.17 4.75 24.14
N GLU A 141 4.61 3.91 23.20
CA GLU A 141 5.56 2.83 23.49
C GLU A 141 6.93 3.36 23.92
N THR A 142 7.40 4.44 23.29
CA THR A 142 8.62 5.13 23.70
C THR A 142 8.52 5.67 25.12
N ALA A 143 7.37 6.23 25.50
CA ALA A 143 7.13 6.71 26.86
C ALA A 143 7.09 5.55 27.88
N ARG A 144 6.46 4.42 27.51
CA ARG A 144 6.43 3.20 28.32
C ARG A 144 7.83 2.64 28.59
N ILE A 145 8.68 2.60 27.57
CA ILE A 145 10.08 2.16 27.70
C ILE A 145 10.83 3.04 28.71
N LYS A 146 10.74 4.37 28.57
CA LYS A 146 11.39 5.31 29.51
C LYS A 146 10.90 5.14 30.94
N ALA A 147 9.60 4.91 31.13
CA ALA A 147 9.04 4.66 32.45
C ALA A 147 9.58 3.37 33.07
N GLU A 148 9.69 2.30 32.27
CA GLU A 148 10.25 1.03 32.75
C GLU A 148 11.74 1.12 33.04
N GLU A 149 12.52 1.85 32.24
CA GLU A 149 13.93 2.15 32.53
C GLU A 149 14.09 2.86 33.89
N GLY A 150 13.23 3.83 34.19
CA GLY A 150 13.20 4.50 35.49
C GLY A 150 12.85 3.55 36.64
N ARG A 151 11.90 2.64 36.41
CA ARG A 151 11.50 1.62 37.39
C ARG A 151 12.62 0.62 37.67
N VAL A 152 13.32 0.16 36.63
CA VAL A 152 14.49 -0.71 36.74
C VAL A 152 15.63 -0.03 37.50
N SER A 153 15.91 1.25 37.20
CA SER A 153 16.93 2.02 37.90
C SER A 153 16.63 2.15 39.40
N THR A 154 15.38 2.46 39.74
CA THR A 154 14.91 2.54 41.13
C THR A 154 15.04 1.19 41.85
N GLU A 155 14.62 0.11 41.20
CA GLU A 155 14.71 -1.24 41.77
C GLU A 155 16.17 -1.65 42.00
N LYS A 156 17.07 -1.32 41.07
CA LYS A 156 18.50 -1.58 41.23
C LYS A 156 19.06 -0.88 42.47
N ASN A 157 18.71 0.38 42.69
CA ASN A 157 19.12 1.12 43.89
C ASN A 157 18.57 0.46 45.16
N ARG A 158 17.31 0.05 45.15
CA ARG A 158 16.66 -0.62 46.28
C ARG A 158 17.33 -1.96 46.62
N VAL A 159 17.72 -2.73 45.61
CA VAL A 159 18.47 -3.98 45.77
C VAL A 159 19.87 -3.72 46.35
N THR A 160 20.57 -2.69 45.88
CA THR A 160 21.87 -2.30 46.42
C THR A 160 21.77 -1.84 47.88
N GLU A 161 20.80 -0.99 48.21
CA GLU A 161 20.57 -0.52 49.57
C GLU A 161 20.22 -1.69 50.51
N PHE A 162 19.34 -2.59 50.08
CA PHE A 162 18.99 -3.79 50.84
C PHE A 162 20.22 -4.68 51.10
N ALA A 163 21.08 -4.88 50.10
CA ALA A 163 22.32 -5.65 50.27
C ALA A 163 23.26 -5.01 51.30
N THR A 164 23.39 -3.68 51.30
CA THR A 164 24.19 -2.95 52.30
C THR A 164 23.59 -3.07 53.70
N ILE A 165 22.28 -2.89 53.85
CA ILE A 165 21.59 -3.05 55.14
C ILE A 165 21.80 -4.46 55.69
N LYS A 166 21.63 -5.48 54.84
CA LYS A 166 21.85 -6.88 55.21
C LYS A 166 23.28 -7.10 55.74
N LYS A 167 24.30 -6.63 55.02
CA LYS A 167 25.71 -6.75 55.45
C LYS A 167 25.97 -6.04 56.78
N ASN A 168 25.42 -4.85 56.96
CA ASN A 168 25.56 -4.10 58.21
C ASN A 168 24.91 -4.84 59.39
N ALA A 169 23.71 -5.40 59.18
CA ALA A 169 23.01 -6.20 60.18
C ALA A 169 23.77 -7.49 60.53
N GLU A 170 24.31 -8.20 59.53
CA GLU A 170 25.16 -9.39 59.74
C GLU A 170 26.42 -9.03 60.53
N THR A 171 27.06 -7.91 60.21
CA THR A 171 28.26 -7.43 60.93
C THR A 171 27.94 -7.07 62.37
N ALA A 172 26.85 -6.32 62.61
CA ALA A 172 26.42 -5.95 63.95
C ALA A 172 26.08 -7.20 64.80
N THR A 173 25.39 -8.17 64.20
CA THR A 173 25.06 -9.46 64.84
C THR A 173 26.33 -10.23 65.18
N GLY A 174 27.28 -10.34 64.26
CA GLY A 174 28.56 -11.00 64.50
C GLY A 174 29.38 -10.35 65.62
N ASN A 175 29.43 -9.01 65.65
CA ASN A 175 30.08 -8.26 66.73
C ASN A 175 29.40 -8.50 68.08
N ALA A 176 28.07 -8.48 68.13
CA ALA A 176 27.31 -8.73 69.35
C ALA A 176 27.54 -10.15 69.89
N ASN A 177 27.48 -11.16 69.01
CA ASN A 177 27.79 -12.55 69.37
C ASN A 177 29.22 -12.68 69.91
N THR A 178 30.19 -12.06 69.23
CA THR A 178 31.58 -12.06 69.68
C THR A 178 31.69 -11.48 71.09
N GLN A 179 31.10 -10.32 71.38
CA GLN A 179 31.16 -9.73 72.72
C GLN A 179 30.44 -10.58 73.78
N ALA A 180 29.32 -11.20 73.44
CA ALA A 180 28.62 -12.12 74.32
C ALA A 180 29.48 -13.35 74.66
N ASP A 181 30.18 -13.91 73.67
CA ASP A 181 31.10 -15.02 73.87
C ASP A 181 32.28 -14.63 74.77
N ARG A 182 32.88 -13.44 74.60
CA ARG A 182 33.95 -12.97 75.51
C ARG A 182 33.47 -12.76 76.92
N ALA A 183 32.28 -12.17 77.08
CA ALA A 183 31.70 -11.94 78.41
C ALA A 183 31.43 -13.27 79.12
N LYS A 184 30.95 -14.28 78.38
CA LYS A 184 30.79 -15.63 78.88
C LYS A 184 32.12 -16.27 79.24
N ASP A 185 33.11 -16.21 78.36
CA ASP A 185 34.46 -16.77 78.57
C ASP A 185 35.10 -16.18 79.85
N PHE A 186 35.02 -14.86 80.04
CA PHE A 186 35.53 -14.20 81.24
C PHE A 186 34.72 -14.56 82.51
N SER A 187 33.40 -14.70 82.38
CA SER A 187 32.54 -15.12 83.50
C SER A 187 32.81 -16.56 83.93
N ASP A 188 33.10 -17.46 82.97
CA ASP A 188 33.43 -18.86 83.23
C ASP A 188 34.88 -19.00 83.75
N HIS A 189 35.76 -18.02 83.50
CA HIS A 189 37.18 -18.01 83.89
C HIS A 189 37.55 -16.80 84.76
N GLN A 190 37.03 -16.76 85.99
CA GLN A 190 37.31 -15.68 86.95
C GLN A 190 38.76 -15.73 87.46
N PRO A 191 39.44 -14.58 87.60
CA PRO A 191 40.77 -14.53 88.21
C PRO A 191 40.78 -15.16 89.61
N TYR A 192 41.84 -15.89 89.92
CA TYR A 192 42.01 -16.55 91.22
C TYR A 192 43.44 -16.35 91.77
N MET A 193 43.62 -16.62 93.05
CA MET A 193 44.92 -16.60 93.71
C MET A 193 45.59 -17.97 93.55
N GLY A 194 46.76 -18.01 92.92
CA GLY A 194 47.53 -19.24 92.77
C GLY A 194 48.34 -19.59 94.02
N ASP A 195 48.86 -20.82 94.06
CA ASP A 195 49.64 -21.35 95.19
C ASP A 195 50.90 -20.53 95.50
N ASN A 196 51.44 -19.79 94.52
CA ASN A 196 52.58 -18.90 94.67
C ASN A 196 52.24 -17.53 95.28
N GLY A 197 50.97 -17.28 95.62
CA GLY A 197 50.50 -16.04 96.22
C GLY A 197 50.20 -14.90 95.25
N ASN A 198 50.36 -15.11 93.94
CA ASN A 198 50.05 -14.13 92.91
C ASN A 198 48.61 -14.25 92.40
N TRP A 199 48.10 -13.18 91.81
CA TRP A 199 46.89 -13.20 90.99
C TRP A 199 47.17 -13.90 89.66
N TRP A 200 46.33 -14.87 89.31
CA TRP A 200 46.31 -15.51 88.00
C TRP A 200 45.10 -15.01 87.22
N LYS A 201 45.32 -14.60 85.98
CA LYS A 201 44.26 -14.09 85.09
C LYS A 201 44.11 -14.98 83.88
N TRP A 202 42.89 -15.12 83.38
CA TRP A 202 42.63 -15.83 82.13
C TRP A 202 43.17 -15.04 80.92
N ASP A 203 44.00 -15.68 80.10
CA ASP A 203 44.45 -15.17 78.81
C ASP A 203 43.51 -15.70 77.72
N GLU A 204 42.68 -14.80 77.18
CA GLU A 204 41.66 -15.13 76.18
C GLU A 204 42.28 -15.70 74.89
N ALA A 205 43.47 -15.27 74.50
CA ALA A 205 44.12 -15.69 73.26
C ALA A 205 44.74 -17.09 73.38
N LYS A 206 45.30 -17.40 74.55
CA LYS A 206 45.95 -18.68 74.82
C LYS A 206 45.02 -19.73 75.42
N LYS A 207 43.85 -19.31 75.91
CA LYS A 207 42.88 -20.16 76.63
C LYS A 207 43.53 -20.88 77.82
N GLU A 208 44.31 -20.13 78.60
CA GLU A 208 44.97 -20.61 79.81
C GLU A 208 45.07 -19.49 80.86
N TYR A 209 45.19 -19.85 82.13
CA TYR A 209 45.51 -18.88 83.18
C TYR A 209 47.00 -18.55 83.16
N VAL A 210 47.30 -17.25 83.17
CA VAL A 210 48.66 -16.72 83.17
C VAL A 210 48.89 -15.97 84.48
N ASP A 211 50.02 -16.27 85.14
CA ASP A 211 50.48 -15.55 86.32
C ASP A 211 50.72 -14.07 85.98
N THR A 212 50.12 -13.17 86.76
CA THR A 212 50.30 -11.73 86.56
C THR A 212 51.57 -11.18 87.19
N GLY A 213 52.21 -11.92 88.09
CA GLY A 213 53.31 -11.42 88.92
C GLY A 213 52.86 -10.45 90.02
N ILE A 214 51.57 -10.16 90.14
CA ILE A 214 51.01 -9.24 91.13
C ILE A 214 50.55 -10.05 92.34
N LEU A 215 51.01 -9.70 93.54
CA LEU A 215 50.61 -10.38 94.78
C LEU A 215 49.10 -10.23 95.04
N ALA A 216 48.43 -11.32 95.43
CA ALA A 216 46.98 -11.35 95.69
C ALA A 216 46.56 -10.86 97.09
N LYS A 217 47.40 -10.04 97.74
CA LYS A 217 47.12 -9.45 99.06
C LYS A 217 46.96 -7.93 98.94
N GLY A 218 45.71 -7.50 98.78
CA GLY A 218 45.31 -6.09 98.90
C GLY A 218 45.08 -5.72 100.36
N GLY A 219 46.15 -5.55 101.13
CA GLY A 219 46.10 -5.10 102.52
C GLY A 219 47.00 -3.89 102.73
N VAL A 220 46.54 -2.91 103.50
CA VAL A 220 47.42 -1.85 104.01
C VAL A 220 48.46 -2.51 104.93
N LEU A 221 49.74 -2.27 104.67
CA LEU A 221 50.80 -2.66 105.59
C LEU A 221 50.54 -1.96 106.93
N TYR A 222 50.40 -2.71 108.02
CA TYR A 222 50.39 -2.17 109.37
C TYR A 222 51.75 -2.44 110.02
N PRO A 223 52.78 -1.63 109.73
CA PRO A 223 54.01 -1.71 110.49
C PRO A 223 53.75 -1.13 111.90
N SER A 224 54.07 -1.88 112.94
CA SER A 224 54.20 -1.33 114.28
C SER A 224 55.66 -1.06 114.57
N PHE A 225 55.93 0.09 115.16
CA PHE A 225 57.26 0.56 115.47
C PHE A 225 57.41 0.64 116.98
N ASP A 226 58.34 -0.13 117.52
CA ASP A 226 58.64 -0.17 118.94
C ASP A 226 60.12 0.12 119.15
N ILE A 227 60.45 0.94 120.14
CA ILE A 227 61.83 1.19 120.54
C ILE A 227 62.14 0.24 121.69
N ASN A 228 63.16 -0.62 121.53
CA ASN A 228 63.59 -1.46 122.62
C ASN A 228 64.26 -0.59 123.71
N PRO A 229 63.73 -0.59 124.95
CA PRO A 229 64.17 0.33 125.99
C PRO A 229 65.59 0.05 126.51
N GLU A 230 66.17 -1.12 126.25
CA GLU A 230 67.52 -1.45 126.72
C GLU A 230 68.63 -0.99 125.76
N ASN A 231 68.36 -1.01 124.45
CA ASN A 231 69.37 -0.69 123.44
C ASN A 231 69.00 0.55 122.59
N MET A 232 67.83 1.15 122.81
CA MET A 232 67.31 2.31 122.09
C MET A 232 67.21 2.12 120.57
N HIS A 233 67.18 0.88 120.07
CA HIS A 233 66.99 0.60 118.64
C HIS A 233 65.50 0.58 118.29
N LEU A 234 65.16 1.14 117.12
CA LEU A 234 63.82 1.09 116.55
C LEU A 234 63.62 -0.26 115.84
N TYR A 235 62.62 -1.02 116.27
CA TYR A 235 62.17 -2.26 115.63
C TYR A 235 60.87 -2.01 114.90
N MET A 236 60.80 -2.46 113.65
CA MET A 236 59.55 -2.56 112.90
C MET A 236 59.11 -4.01 112.89
N THR A 237 57.90 -4.28 113.39
CA THR A 237 57.24 -5.56 113.19
C THR A 237 56.13 -5.41 112.15
N TYR A 238 56.03 -6.41 111.29
CA TYR A 238 55.07 -6.50 110.21
C TYR A 238 54.54 -7.93 110.16
N GLN A 239 53.44 -8.14 109.45
CA GLN A 239 52.77 -9.45 109.35
C GLN A 239 53.74 -10.52 108.79
N ASP A 240 53.62 -11.75 109.29
CA ASP A 240 54.59 -12.86 109.12
C ASP A 240 54.95 -13.20 107.65
N ASP A 241 54.09 -12.85 106.70
CA ASP A 241 54.24 -13.20 105.29
C ASP A 241 54.99 -12.13 104.46
N ILE A 242 55.73 -11.22 105.10
CA ILE A 242 56.51 -10.17 104.45
C ILE A 242 58.01 -10.43 104.68
N SER A 243 58.76 -10.56 103.60
CA SER A 243 60.20 -10.83 103.68
C SER A 243 60.98 -9.58 104.10
N ALA A 244 61.96 -9.75 105.00
CA ALA A 244 62.75 -8.65 105.57
C ALA A 244 63.59 -7.88 104.53
N ASP A 245 63.88 -8.49 103.38
CA ASP A 245 64.64 -7.90 102.28
C ASP A 245 63.83 -6.90 101.43
N MET A 246 62.52 -6.78 101.67
CA MET A 246 61.64 -5.81 100.99
C MET A 246 61.67 -4.41 101.62
N PHE A 247 62.38 -4.22 102.73
CA PHE A 247 62.58 -2.90 103.34
C PHE A 247 64.06 -2.53 103.40
N GLU A 248 64.38 -1.27 103.07
CA GLU A 248 65.72 -0.72 103.30
C GLU A 248 65.65 0.60 104.05
N LEU A 249 66.64 0.84 104.93
CA LEU A 249 66.83 2.14 105.56
C LEU A 249 67.88 2.92 104.75
N LYS A 250 67.45 3.97 104.05
CA LYS A 250 68.34 4.81 103.24
C LYS A 250 68.17 6.26 103.63
N GLU A 251 69.27 6.89 104.04
CA GLU A 251 69.29 8.31 104.45
C GLU A 251 68.21 8.66 105.50
N GLY A 252 68.01 7.78 106.48
CA GLY A 252 67.03 7.98 107.56
C GLY A 252 65.57 7.73 107.16
N HIS A 253 65.30 7.29 105.94
CA HIS A 253 63.96 6.93 105.46
C HIS A 253 63.84 5.43 105.31
N LEU A 254 62.72 4.87 105.77
CA LEU A 254 62.37 3.48 105.51
C LEU A 254 61.68 3.39 104.15
N ILE A 255 62.30 2.69 103.20
CA ILE A 255 61.83 2.55 101.83
C ILE A 255 61.35 1.11 101.62
N PHE A 256 60.12 0.98 101.13
CA PHE A 256 59.57 -0.30 100.68
C PHE A 256 59.94 -0.55 99.22
N LYS A 257 60.59 -1.68 98.94
CA LYS A 257 60.96 -2.10 97.60
C LYS A 257 59.86 -2.94 96.99
N PHE A 258 59.10 -2.37 96.05
CA PHE A 258 58.36 -3.21 95.10
C PHE A 258 59.37 -3.90 94.18
N LYS A 259 59.32 -5.24 94.10
CA LYS A 259 59.99 -5.97 93.02
C LYS A 259 59.19 -5.84 91.73
#